data_AF-A0AAU4QZY6-F1
#
_entry.id   AF-A0AAU4QZY6-F1
#
_cell.length_a   1.000
_cell.length_b   1.000
_cell.length_c   1.000
_cell.angle_alpha   90.00
_cell.angle_beta   90.00
_cell.angle_gamma   90.00
#
_symmetry.space_group_name_H-M   'P 1'
#
loop_
_entity.id
_entity.type
_entity.pdbx_description
1 polymer ?
#
loop_
_entity_poly.entity_id
_entity_poly.type
_entity_poly.pdbx_seq_one_letter_code
_entity_poly.pdbx_strand_id
1 'polypeptide(L)'
;MAQCEQFTTPVDAVISRMRALEAALPERDGVAVFNRVYLAVTEAVDGHIDGGRFTDARAAITLDVRFAERYLAAVDRAEREGRPPACWRPLFQMRRHPGVRPLQFALAGINAHIGHDLTLAVVDACRSLGCEPAELEDEFDRVGDLLVSLEERIREELMPGPDLLQIADPLTHLLGSWSLERARDATWSAARALWALRRLPDLAGEFTERLDAAVGFAGRMLLTPLPD
;
A
#
# COMPACT_ATOMS: atom_id res chain seq x y z
N MET A 1 -26.65 27.13 18.90
CA MET A 1 -25.57 26.11 18.90
C MET A 1 -25.77 25.23 17.67
N ALA A 2 -25.29 25.68 16.51
CA ALA A 2 -25.38 24.90 15.29
C ALA A 2 -24.49 23.65 15.46
N GLN A 3 -25.11 22.48 15.48
CA GLN A 3 -24.41 21.22 15.30
C GLN A 3 -23.84 21.27 13.88
N CYS A 4 -22.52 21.38 13.75
CA CYS A 4 -21.84 20.97 12.53
C CYS A 4 -22.14 19.48 12.39
N GLU A 5 -23.01 19.12 11.45
CA GLU A 5 -23.00 17.79 10.87
C GLU A 5 -21.57 17.54 10.38
N GLN A 6 -20.84 16.66 11.07
CA GLN A 6 -19.56 16.17 10.59
C GLN A 6 -19.86 15.39 9.30
N PHE A 7 -19.69 16.06 8.15
CA PHE A 7 -19.66 15.37 6.87
C PHE A 7 -18.41 14.50 6.88
N THR A 8 -18.59 13.20 7.10
CA THR A 8 -17.53 12.20 6.96
C THR A 8 -17.07 12.21 5.50
N THR A 9 -15.82 12.59 5.27
CA THR A 9 -15.23 12.54 3.93
C THR A 9 -15.03 11.08 3.50
N PRO A 10 -14.87 10.80 2.19
CA PRO A 10 -14.51 9.46 1.74
C PRO A 10 -13.23 8.92 2.38
N VAL A 11 -12.26 9.79 2.66
CA VAL A 11 -11.00 9.44 3.33
C VAL A 11 -11.23 9.13 4.81
N ASP A 12 -12.07 9.90 5.51
CA ASP A 12 -12.48 9.60 6.89
C ASP A 12 -13.13 8.22 7.04
N ALA A 13 -13.93 7.81 6.05
CA ALA A 13 -14.56 6.50 6.04
C ALA A 13 -13.53 5.36 5.92
N VAL A 14 -12.50 5.56 5.08
CA VAL A 14 -11.36 4.64 4.96
C VAL A 14 -10.59 4.55 6.27
N ILE A 15 -10.20 5.70 6.84
CA ILE A 15 -9.47 5.78 8.12
C ILE A 15 -10.24 5.07 9.23
N SER A 16 -11.55 5.34 9.33
CA SER A 16 -12.42 4.70 10.32
C SER A 16 -12.44 3.18 10.16
N ARG A 17 -12.47 2.68 8.92
CA ARG A 17 -12.44 1.25 8.63
C ARG A 17 -11.09 0.62 8.97
N MET A 18 -9.98 1.31 8.71
CA MET A 18 -8.64 0.84 9.05
C MET A 18 -8.40 0.80 10.57
N ARG A 19 -8.92 1.77 11.32
CA ARG A 19 -8.91 1.76 12.79
C ARG A 19 -9.75 0.62 13.37
N ALA A 20 -10.91 0.34 12.77
CA ALA A 20 -11.72 -0.81 13.17
C ALA A 20 -11.01 -2.15 12.90
N LEU A 21 -10.32 -2.26 11.75
CA LEU A 21 -9.51 -3.43 11.43
C LEU A 21 -8.35 -3.60 12.42
N GLU A 22 -7.65 -2.52 12.76
CA GLU A 22 -6.58 -2.56 13.77
C GLU A 22 -7.08 -3.10 15.11
N ALA A 23 -8.21 -2.57 15.60
CA ALA A 23 -8.79 -2.97 16.88
C ALA A 23 -9.24 -4.44 16.92
N ALA A 24 -9.54 -5.03 15.76
CA ALA A 24 -9.99 -6.42 15.64
C ALA A 24 -8.84 -7.44 15.57
N LEU A 25 -7.62 -7.00 15.30
CA LEU A 25 -6.48 -7.88 15.05
C LEU A 25 -5.48 -7.89 16.22
N PRO A 26 -4.86 -9.05 16.54
CA PRO A 26 -3.77 -9.09 17.51
C PRO A 26 -2.60 -8.18 17.08
N GLU A 27 -1.96 -7.52 18.05
CA GLU A 27 -0.91 -6.53 17.79
C GLU A 27 0.25 -7.05 16.90
N ARG A 28 0.62 -8.32 17.10
CA ARG A 28 1.71 -9.00 16.36
C ARG A 28 1.25 -9.69 15.07
N ASP A 29 -0.03 -9.63 14.73
CA ASP A 29 -0.52 -10.16 13.45
C ASP A 29 0.07 -9.34 12.31
N GLY A 30 0.65 -9.99 11.30
CA GLY A 30 1.33 -9.32 10.20
C GLY A 30 0.44 -8.37 9.40
N VAL A 31 -0.87 -8.65 9.33
CA VAL A 31 -1.83 -7.72 8.71
C VAL A 31 -2.03 -6.50 9.60
N ALA A 32 -2.06 -6.65 10.92
CA ALA A 32 -2.13 -5.53 11.85
C ALA A 32 -0.89 -4.64 11.77
N VAL A 33 0.30 -5.25 11.66
CA VAL A 33 1.56 -4.52 11.46
C VAL A 33 1.52 -3.66 10.21
N PHE A 34 1.15 -4.23 9.06
CA PHE A 34 1.02 -3.44 7.84
C PHE A 34 -0.10 -2.39 7.92
N ASN A 35 -1.25 -2.74 8.50
CA ASN A 35 -2.38 -1.81 8.65
C ASN A 35 -1.98 -0.55 9.43
N ARG A 36 -1.18 -0.68 10.49
CA ARG A 36 -0.67 0.47 11.26
C ARG A 36 0.19 1.40 10.42
N VAL A 37 1.13 0.83 9.67
CA VAL A 37 2.00 1.58 8.75
C VAL A 37 1.15 2.32 7.72
N TYR A 38 0.20 1.62 7.11
CA TYR A 38 -0.64 2.22 6.09
C TYR A 38 -1.62 3.26 6.66
N LEU A 39 -2.18 3.03 7.85
CA LEU A 39 -3.07 3.99 8.53
C LEU A 39 -2.35 5.31 8.79
N ALA A 40 -1.11 5.28 9.29
CA ALA A 40 -0.31 6.48 9.51
C ALA A 40 -0.06 7.26 8.21
N VAL A 41 0.13 6.56 7.08
CA VAL A 41 0.23 7.18 5.76
C VAL A 41 -1.09 7.83 5.35
N THR A 42 -2.20 7.10 5.43
CA THR A 42 -3.52 7.60 5.03
C THR A 42 -3.93 8.83 5.86
N GLU A 43 -3.68 8.82 7.17
CA GLU A 43 -3.92 9.98 8.04
C GLU A 43 -3.04 11.18 7.66
N ALA A 44 -1.80 10.96 7.23
CA ALA A 44 -0.93 12.02 6.76
C ALA A 44 -1.40 12.62 5.42
N VAL A 45 -1.90 11.78 4.51
CA VAL A 45 -2.49 12.20 3.23
C VAL A 45 -3.74 13.05 3.49
N ASP A 46 -4.62 12.58 4.36
CA ASP A 46 -5.85 13.28 4.77
C ASP A 46 -5.55 14.69 5.32
N GLY A 47 -4.56 14.80 6.21
CA GLY A 47 -4.11 16.10 6.72
C GLY A 47 -3.54 17.04 5.63
N HIS A 48 -2.94 16.50 4.57
CA HIS A 48 -2.48 17.30 3.42
C HIS A 48 -3.62 17.74 2.52
N ILE A 49 -4.65 16.91 2.35
CA ILE A 49 -5.88 17.24 1.63
C ILE A 49 -6.60 18.39 2.36
N ASP A 50 -6.83 18.26 3.66
CA ASP A 50 -7.44 19.29 4.51
C ASP A 50 -6.62 20.59 4.53
N GLY A 51 -5.30 20.46 4.50
CA GLY A 51 -4.37 21.58 4.44
C GLY A 51 -4.27 22.26 3.06
N GLY A 52 -4.98 21.80 2.04
CA GLY A 52 -4.95 22.37 0.68
C GLY A 52 -3.59 22.24 -0.01
N ARG A 53 -2.83 21.17 0.28
CA ARG A 53 -1.49 20.93 -0.28
C ARG A 53 -1.50 20.26 -1.66
N PHE A 54 -2.65 19.76 -2.09
CA PHE A 54 -2.87 19.18 -3.41
C PHE A 54 -3.41 20.22 -4.38
N THR A 55 -2.91 20.22 -5.62
CA THR A 55 -3.38 21.10 -6.69
C THR A 55 -4.80 20.72 -7.10
N ASP A 56 -5.04 19.43 -7.33
CA ASP A 56 -6.38 18.86 -7.50
C ASP A 56 -6.72 17.94 -6.32
N ALA A 57 -7.42 18.50 -5.33
CA ALA A 57 -7.90 17.73 -4.17
C ALA A 57 -8.85 16.59 -4.57
N ARG A 58 -9.64 16.75 -5.64
CA ARG A 58 -10.55 15.69 -6.10
C ARG A 58 -9.76 14.51 -6.66
N ALA A 59 -8.72 14.78 -7.45
CA ALA A 59 -7.85 13.76 -7.99
C ALA A 59 -7.10 13.02 -6.87
N ALA A 60 -6.54 13.75 -5.91
CA ALA A 60 -5.86 13.20 -4.74
C ALA A 60 -6.79 12.30 -3.89
N ILE A 61 -7.98 12.80 -3.51
CA ILE A 61 -8.98 12.02 -2.77
C ILE A 61 -9.38 10.76 -3.55
N THR A 62 -9.60 10.88 -4.86
CA THR A 62 -10.02 9.74 -5.67
C THR A 62 -8.94 8.66 -5.71
N LEU A 63 -7.68 9.05 -5.91
CA LEU A 63 -6.56 8.10 -5.91
C LEU A 63 -6.37 7.45 -4.54
N ASP A 64 -6.37 8.23 -3.47
CA ASP A 64 -6.16 7.73 -2.10
C ASP A 64 -7.25 6.73 -1.69
N VAL A 65 -8.53 7.06 -1.91
CA VAL A 65 -9.64 6.15 -1.60
C VAL A 65 -9.57 4.89 -2.45
N ARG A 66 -9.31 5.00 -3.77
CA ARG A 66 -9.17 3.80 -4.62
C ARG A 66 -8.01 2.92 -4.20
N PHE A 67 -6.93 3.53 -3.73
CA PHE A 67 -5.77 2.80 -3.25
C PHE A 67 -6.12 2.03 -1.96
N ALA A 68 -6.75 2.68 -1.00
CA ALA A 68 -7.14 2.05 0.26
C ALA A 68 -8.21 0.96 0.09
N GLU A 69 -9.19 1.20 -0.77
CA GLU A 69 -10.24 0.22 -1.10
C GLU A 69 -9.64 -1.10 -1.62
N ARG A 70 -8.53 -1.04 -2.36
CA ARG A 70 -7.85 -2.24 -2.88
C ARG A 70 -7.28 -3.11 -1.76
N TYR A 71 -6.57 -2.49 -0.81
CA TYR A 71 -6.06 -3.19 0.36
C TYR A 71 -7.20 -3.78 1.20
N LEU A 72 -8.22 -2.99 1.51
CA LEU A 72 -9.35 -3.42 2.32
C LEU A 72 -10.16 -4.53 1.63
N ALA A 73 -10.28 -4.51 0.30
CA ALA A 73 -10.86 -5.60 -0.46
C ALA A 73 -10.01 -6.88 -0.40
N ALA A 74 -8.68 -6.77 -0.37
CA ALA A 74 -7.81 -7.93 -0.19
C ALA A 74 -7.99 -8.57 1.21
N VAL A 75 -8.13 -7.75 2.26
CA VAL A 75 -8.47 -8.20 3.62
C VAL A 75 -9.80 -8.93 3.62
N ASP A 76 -10.84 -8.31 3.07
CA ASP A 76 -12.17 -8.90 3.00
C ASP A 76 -12.20 -10.25 2.27
N ARG A 77 -11.49 -10.36 1.14
CA ARG A 77 -11.40 -11.62 0.37
C ARG A 77 -10.63 -12.69 1.12
N ALA A 78 -9.58 -12.31 1.86
CA ALA A 78 -8.86 -13.25 2.70
C ALA A 78 -9.76 -13.82 3.81
N GLU A 79 -10.58 -12.97 4.44
CA GLU A 79 -11.46 -13.38 5.53
C GLU A 79 -12.67 -14.19 5.06
N ARG A 80 -13.32 -13.77 3.97
CA ARG A 80 -14.56 -14.37 3.49
C ARG A 80 -14.34 -15.61 2.62
N GLU A 81 -13.32 -15.58 1.77
CA GLU A 81 -13.13 -16.57 0.70
C GLU A 81 -11.82 -17.36 0.86
N GLY A 82 -10.89 -16.90 1.71
CA GLY A 82 -9.56 -17.49 1.84
C GLY A 82 -8.68 -17.32 0.58
N ARG A 83 -9.06 -16.42 -0.34
CA ARG A 83 -8.45 -16.26 -1.66
C ARG A 83 -8.15 -14.79 -1.99
N PRO A 84 -7.27 -14.12 -1.23
CA PRO A 84 -6.81 -12.77 -1.59
C PRO A 84 -6.02 -12.81 -2.91
N PRO A 85 -5.78 -11.64 -3.55
CA PRO A 85 -4.86 -11.52 -4.68
C PRO A 85 -3.52 -12.21 -4.42
N ALA A 86 -2.86 -12.67 -5.48
CA ALA A 86 -1.62 -13.44 -5.36
C ALA A 86 -0.49 -12.63 -4.68
N CYS A 87 -0.47 -11.31 -4.83
CA CYS A 87 0.45 -10.37 -4.21
C CYS A 87 0.32 -10.32 -2.68
N TRP A 88 -0.92 -10.43 -2.18
CA TRP A 88 -1.25 -10.36 -0.76
C TRP A 88 -1.21 -11.71 -0.04
N ARG A 89 -1.43 -12.81 -0.78
CA ARG A 89 -1.49 -14.17 -0.23
C ARG A 89 -0.30 -14.55 0.68
N PRO A 90 0.96 -14.22 0.38
CA PRO A 90 2.09 -14.54 1.26
C PRO A 90 1.94 -13.93 2.65
N LEU A 91 1.55 -12.65 2.74
CA LEU A 91 1.34 -11.96 4.01
C LEU A 91 0.26 -12.66 4.82
N PHE A 92 -0.91 -12.93 4.21
CA PHE A 92 -2.00 -13.62 4.89
C PHE A 92 -1.65 -15.03 5.37
N GLN A 93 -0.84 -15.77 4.62
CA GLN A 93 -0.37 -17.11 5.00
C GLN A 93 0.62 -17.07 6.17
N MET A 94 1.50 -16.08 6.19
CA MET A 94 2.57 -15.97 7.19
C MET A 94 2.23 -15.07 8.38
N ARG A 95 1.04 -14.42 8.39
CA ARG A 95 0.65 -13.35 9.33
C ARG A 95 0.79 -13.66 10.83
N ARG A 96 0.97 -14.92 11.23
CA ARG A 96 1.17 -15.34 12.63
C ARG A 96 2.43 -16.19 12.84
N HIS A 97 3.30 -16.26 11.84
CA HIS A 97 4.47 -17.11 11.89
C HIS A 97 5.52 -16.54 12.87
N PRO A 98 6.00 -17.31 13.86
CA PRO A 98 6.86 -16.79 14.92
C PRO A 98 8.26 -16.34 14.42
N GLY A 99 8.76 -16.97 13.36
CA GLY A 99 10.03 -16.62 12.73
C GLY A 99 9.98 -15.45 11.75
N VAL A 100 8.84 -14.79 11.57
CA VAL A 100 8.72 -13.60 10.71
C VAL A 100 8.62 -12.36 11.57
N ARG A 101 9.49 -11.37 11.31
CA ARG A 101 9.59 -10.15 12.12
C ARG A 101 8.60 -9.07 11.64
N PRO A 102 8.20 -8.11 12.50
CA PRO A 102 7.31 -7.02 12.13
C PRO A 102 7.74 -6.27 10.87
N LEU A 103 9.04 -5.98 10.72
CA LEU A 103 9.54 -5.33 9.52
C LEU A 103 9.25 -6.12 8.23
N GLN A 104 9.41 -7.45 8.25
CA GLN A 104 9.13 -8.28 7.08
C GLN A 104 7.64 -8.23 6.70
N PHE A 105 6.74 -8.17 7.68
CA PHE A 105 5.32 -8.00 7.42
C PHE A 105 5.01 -6.64 6.80
N ALA A 106 5.60 -5.57 7.32
CA ALA A 106 5.43 -4.24 6.74
C ALA A 106 5.95 -4.17 5.29
N LEU A 107 7.17 -4.65 5.04
CA LEU A 107 7.76 -4.68 3.70
C LEU A 107 6.95 -5.54 2.73
N ALA A 108 6.46 -6.71 3.16
CA ALA A 108 5.62 -7.56 2.32
C ALA A 108 4.28 -6.89 1.97
N GLY A 109 3.68 -6.17 2.92
CA GLY A 109 2.47 -5.39 2.67
C GLY A 109 2.74 -4.20 1.75
N ILE A 110 3.81 -3.44 1.95
CA ILE A 110 4.23 -2.34 1.06
C ILE A 110 4.49 -2.87 -0.36
N ASN A 111 5.16 -4.01 -0.49
CA ASN A 111 5.40 -4.66 -1.78
C ASN A 111 4.09 -5.01 -2.49
N ALA A 112 3.14 -5.63 -1.81
CA ALA A 112 1.84 -5.96 -2.40
C ALA A 112 1.04 -4.70 -2.76
N HIS A 113 1.03 -3.71 -1.87
CA HIS A 113 0.22 -2.52 -2.00
C HIS A 113 0.77 -1.59 -3.10
N ILE A 114 2.04 -1.20 -3.02
CA ILE A 114 2.66 -0.35 -4.04
C ILE A 114 2.76 -1.10 -5.37
N GLY A 115 3.31 -2.33 -5.37
CA GLY A 115 3.65 -3.04 -6.61
C GLY A 115 2.45 -3.54 -7.43
N HIS A 116 1.26 -3.65 -6.82
CA HIS A 116 0.07 -4.14 -7.50
C HIS A 116 -1.16 -3.25 -7.28
N ASP A 117 -1.52 -2.96 -6.02
CA ASP A 117 -2.76 -2.22 -5.76
C ASP A 117 -2.70 -0.80 -6.30
N LEU A 118 -1.56 -0.10 -6.17
CA LEU A 118 -1.40 1.26 -6.66
C LEU A 118 -1.48 1.33 -8.19
N THR A 119 -0.92 0.36 -8.90
CA THR A 119 -1.06 0.26 -10.37
C THR A 119 -2.53 0.24 -10.77
N LEU A 120 -3.33 -0.56 -10.08
CA LEU A 120 -4.76 -0.69 -10.38
C LEU A 120 -5.56 0.52 -9.90
N ALA A 121 -5.17 1.12 -8.77
CA ALA A 121 -5.78 2.33 -8.23
C ALA A 121 -5.61 3.52 -9.18
N VAL A 122 -4.43 3.72 -9.77
CA VAL A 122 -4.18 4.77 -10.78
C VAL A 122 -5.11 4.59 -11.99
N VAL A 123 -5.22 3.37 -12.52
CA VAL A 123 -6.11 3.08 -13.66
C VAL A 123 -7.57 3.34 -13.32
N ASP A 124 -8.04 2.93 -12.13
CA ASP A 124 -9.43 3.15 -11.71
C ASP A 124 -9.72 4.61 -11.35
N ALA A 125 -8.74 5.35 -10.83
CA ALA A 125 -8.84 6.78 -10.61
C ALA A 125 -8.98 7.53 -11.94
N CYS A 126 -8.14 7.22 -12.93
CA CYS A 126 -8.25 7.78 -14.29
C CYS A 126 -9.62 7.51 -14.91
N ARG A 127 -10.15 6.28 -14.76
CA ARG A 127 -11.53 5.95 -15.19
C ARG A 127 -12.59 6.75 -14.46
N SER A 128 -12.44 6.93 -13.15
CA SER A 128 -13.42 7.64 -12.30
C SER A 128 -13.43 9.15 -12.58
N LEU A 129 -12.27 9.72 -12.90
CA LEU A 129 -12.09 11.14 -13.20
C LEU A 129 -12.33 11.47 -14.68
N GLY A 130 -12.24 10.46 -15.56
CA GLY A 130 -12.36 10.65 -17.01
C GLY A 130 -11.13 11.30 -17.63
N CYS A 131 -9.94 11.08 -17.05
CA CYS A 131 -8.67 11.66 -17.48
C CYS A 131 -7.67 10.59 -17.96
N GLU A 132 -6.62 11.02 -18.64
CA GLU A 132 -5.46 10.19 -18.97
C GLU A 132 -4.45 10.18 -17.80
N PRO A 133 -3.61 9.13 -17.65
CA PRO A 133 -2.65 9.05 -16.55
C PRO A 133 -1.73 10.27 -16.41
N ALA A 134 -1.32 10.89 -17.52
CA ALA A 134 -0.47 12.08 -17.48
C ALA A 134 -1.11 13.26 -16.71
N GLU A 135 -2.44 13.31 -16.61
CA GLU A 135 -3.17 14.34 -15.85
C GLU A 135 -3.24 14.02 -14.35
N LEU A 136 -2.85 12.81 -13.92
CA LEU A 136 -2.80 12.36 -12.53
C LEU A 136 -1.36 12.26 -11.99
N GLU A 137 -0.35 12.53 -12.82
CA GLU A 137 1.08 12.36 -12.50
C GLU A 137 1.50 13.25 -11.34
N ASP A 138 1.09 14.53 -11.33
CA ASP A 138 1.41 15.48 -10.26
C ASP A 138 0.88 15.02 -8.90
N GLU A 139 -0.36 14.55 -8.82
CA GLU A 139 -0.94 14.01 -7.58
C GLU A 139 -0.28 12.68 -7.17
N PHE A 140 0.03 11.81 -8.14
CA PHE A 140 0.76 10.57 -7.89
C PHE A 140 2.14 10.83 -7.28
N ASP A 141 2.85 11.86 -7.77
CA ASP A 141 4.16 12.26 -7.28
C ASP A 141 4.11 12.89 -5.89
N ARG A 142 3.13 13.77 -5.63
CA ARG A 142 2.93 14.34 -4.30
C ARG A 142 2.63 13.29 -3.24
N VAL A 143 1.75 12.33 -3.54
CA VAL A 143 1.50 11.18 -2.64
C VAL A 143 2.79 10.39 -2.42
N GLY A 144 3.60 10.26 -3.48
CA GLY A 144 4.92 9.66 -3.44
C GLY A 144 5.90 10.30 -2.49
N ASP A 145 6.08 11.60 -2.61
CA ASP A 145 6.98 12.38 -1.76
C ASP A 145 6.58 12.26 -0.30
N LEU A 146 5.27 12.23 -0.02
CA LEU A 146 4.76 12.00 1.32
C LEU A 146 5.12 10.60 1.83
N LEU A 147 4.93 9.56 1.02
CA LEU A 147 5.32 8.19 1.37
C LEU A 147 6.81 8.08 1.69
N VAL A 148 7.67 8.71 0.88
CA VAL A 148 9.12 8.74 1.09
C VAL A 148 9.46 9.48 2.38
N SER A 149 8.78 10.59 2.68
CA SER A 149 9.01 11.35 3.92
C SER A 149 8.68 10.54 5.19
N LEU A 150 7.75 9.58 5.07
CA LEU A 150 7.34 8.69 6.17
C LEU A 150 8.22 7.44 6.29
N GLU A 151 9.02 7.11 5.28
CA GLU A 151 9.83 5.89 5.24
C GLU A 151 10.78 5.78 6.43
N GLU A 152 11.55 6.83 6.72
CA GLU A 152 12.52 6.83 7.83
C GLU A 152 11.81 6.65 9.17
N ARG A 153 10.67 7.31 9.38
CA ARG A 153 9.87 7.15 10.60
C ARG A 153 9.35 5.72 10.76
N ILE A 154 8.82 5.15 9.68
CA ILE A 154 8.33 3.76 9.67
C ILE A 154 9.47 2.78 9.96
N ARG A 155 10.66 3.04 9.41
CA ARG A 155 11.87 2.24 9.67
C ARG A 155 12.25 2.28 11.15
N GLU A 156 12.31 3.47 11.75
CA GLU A 156 12.62 3.65 13.18
C GLU A 156 11.60 2.94 14.08
N GLU A 157 10.29 3.03 13.76
CA GLU A 157 9.23 2.39 14.54
C GLU A 157 9.28 0.84 14.44
N LEU A 158 9.65 0.29 13.28
CA LEU A 158 9.68 -1.17 13.05
C LEU A 158 11.00 -1.84 13.45
N MET A 159 12.09 -1.07 13.60
CA MET A 159 13.40 -1.55 14.06
C MET A 159 13.98 -0.66 15.18
N PRO A 160 13.36 -0.64 16.39
CA PRO A 160 13.92 0.11 17.51
C PRO A 160 15.16 -0.60 18.07
N GLY A 161 16.36 -0.16 17.67
CA GLY A 161 17.62 -0.71 18.20
C GLY A 161 18.88 -0.12 17.55
N PRO A 162 20.07 -0.26 18.18
CA PRO A 162 21.32 0.39 17.73
C PRO A 162 21.98 -0.22 16.47
N ASP A 163 21.31 -1.12 15.74
CA ASP A 163 21.91 -1.94 14.68
C ASP A 163 21.78 -1.38 13.25
N LEU A 164 21.67 -0.05 13.09
CA LEU A 164 21.75 0.58 11.76
C LEU A 164 23.13 0.42 11.07
N LEU A 165 24.14 -0.13 11.77
CA LEU A 165 25.52 -0.21 11.31
C LEU A 165 26.03 -1.64 11.02
N GLN A 166 25.23 -2.69 11.25
CA GLN A 166 25.61 -4.06 10.86
C GLN A 166 25.06 -4.38 9.45
N ILE A 167 25.86 -4.07 8.42
CA ILE A 167 25.55 -4.35 7.01
C ILE A 167 25.30 -5.85 6.74
N ALA A 168 25.74 -6.73 7.66
CA ALA A 168 25.54 -8.18 7.59
C ALA A 168 24.23 -8.68 8.22
N ASP A 169 23.46 -7.83 8.90
CA ASP A 169 22.15 -8.22 9.42
C ASP A 169 21.16 -8.41 8.26
N PRO A 170 20.46 -9.56 8.17
CA PRO A 170 19.52 -9.84 7.08
C PRO A 170 18.40 -8.80 6.94
N LEU A 171 17.93 -8.17 8.04
CA LEU A 171 16.90 -7.15 7.97
C LEU A 171 17.46 -5.81 7.47
N THR A 172 18.65 -5.43 7.91
CA THR A 172 19.37 -4.25 7.38
C THR A 172 19.64 -4.41 5.88
N HIS A 173 20.02 -5.60 5.41
CA HIS A 173 20.19 -5.86 3.97
C HIS A 173 18.85 -5.84 3.21
N LEU A 174 17.79 -6.40 3.76
CA LEU A 174 16.45 -6.37 3.16
C LEU A 174 15.92 -4.93 3.04
N LEU A 175 16.11 -4.10 4.06
CA LEU A 175 15.80 -2.67 4.01
C LEU A 175 16.60 -1.96 2.92
N GLY A 176 17.92 -2.13 2.90
CA GLY A 176 18.78 -1.45 1.94
C GLY A 176 18.58 -1.90 0.48
N SER A 177 17.98 -3.09 0.26
CA SER A 177 17.68 -3.61 -1.07
C SER A 177 16.27 -3.24 -1.57
N TRP A 178 15.38 -2.77 -0.68
CA TRP A 178 14.06 -2.28 -1.04
C TRP A 178 14.07 -0.75 -1.20
N SER A 179 13.53 -0.26 -2.32
CA SER A 179 13.44 1.18 -2.59
C SER A 179 12.02 1.53 -2.97
N LEU A 180 11.37 2.35 -2.13
CA LEU A 180 10.02 2.82 -2.37
C LEU A 180 9.92 3.64 -3.67
N GLU A 181 10.88 4.53 -3.92
CA GLU A 181 10.98 5.31 -5.15
C GLU A 181 10.99 4.41 -6.39
N ARG A 182 11.89 3.42 -6.43
CA ARG A 182 11.96 2.47 -7.57
C ARG A 182 10.69 1.63 -7.72
N ALA A 183 10.05 1.25 -6.61
CA ALA A 183 8.78 0.54 -6.64
C ALA A 183 7.66 1.42 -7.23
N ARG A 184 7.64 2.72 -6.88
CA ARG A 184 6.69 3.69 -7.44
C ARG A 184 6.92 3.93 -8.93
N ASP A 185 8.17 4.09 -9.38
CA ASP A 185 8.49 4.25 -10.81
C ASP A 185 8.02 3.06 -11.65
N ALA A 186 8.26 1.85 -11.13
CA ALA A 186 7.79 0.62 -11.75
C ALA A 186 6.26 0.56 -11.80
N THR A 187 5.60 0.99 -10.72
CA THR A 187 4.15 1.07 -10.59
C THR A 187 3.55 2.06 -11.59
N TRP A 188 4.16 3.24 -11.75
CA TRP A 188 3.74 4.26 -12.71
C TRP A 188 3.83 3.73 -14.14
N SER A 189 4.96 3.10 -14.47
CA SER A 189 5.17 2.46 -15.76
C SER A 189 4.14 1.36 -16.04
N ALA A 190 3.86 0.51 -15.05
CA ALA A 190 2.86 -0.55 -15.14
C ALA A 190 1.44 0.02 -15.31
N ALA A 191 1.10 1.10 -14.60
CA ALA A 191 -0.21 1.76 -14.71
C ALA A 191 -0.41 2.34 -16.12
N ARG A 192 0.60 3.01 -16.66
CA ARG A 192 0.58 3.54 -18.04
C ARG A 192 0.45 2.42 -19.08
N ALA A 193 1.18 1.32 -18.90
CA ALA A 193 1.07 0.16 -19.77
C ALA A 193 -0.34 -0.46 -19.72
N LEU A 194 -0.87 -0.69 -18.52
CA LEU A 194 -2.20 -1.24 -18.32
C LEU A 194 -3.29 -0.31 -18.87
N TRP A 195 -3.13 1.01 -18.70
CA TRP A 195 -4.01 2.00 -19.29
C TRP A 195 -3.97 1.96 -20.82
N ALA A 196 -2.81 1.84 -21.44
CA ALA A 196 -2.70 1.70 -22.90
C ALA A 196 -3.39 0.42 -23.41
N LEU A 197 -3.30 -0.67 -22.64
CA LEU A 197 -3.95 -1.94 -22.93
C LEU A 197 -5.46 -1.96 -22.67
N ARG A 198 -6.07 -0.88 -22.13
CA ARG A 198 -7.49 -0.85 -21.72
C ARG A 198 -8.50 -1.22 -22.81
N ARG A 199 -8.13 -1.10 -24.10
CA ARG A 199 -8.96 -1.47 -25.25
C ARG A 199 -8.78 -2.93 -25.70
N LEU A 200 -7.92 -3.68 -25.02
CA LEU A 200 -7.56 -5.07 -25.28
C LEU A 200 -7.75 -5.85 -23.97
N PRO A 201 -9.00 -6.15 -23.57
CA PRO A 201 -9.31 -6.63 -22.22
C PRO A 201 -8.60 -7.93 -21.84
N ASP A 202 -8.42 -8.85 -22.79
CA ASP A 202 -7.71 -10.11 -22.56
C ASP A 202 -6.23 -9.86 -22.21
N LEU A 203 -5.55 -8.98 -22.95
CA LEU A 203 -4.15 -8.61 -22.68
C LEU A 203 -4.01 -7.80 -21.40
N ALA A 204 -4.97 -6.91 -21.11
CA ALA A 204 -4.99 -6.17 -19.85
C ALA A 204 -5.14 -7.12 -18.65
N GLY A 205 -6.04 -8.10 -18.74
CA GLY A 205 -6.22 -9.14 -17.72
C GLY A 205 -4.96 -9.97 -17.51
N GLU A 206 -4.36 -10.47 -18.59
CA GLU A 206 -3.13 -11.25 -18.54
C GLU A 206 -1.95 -10.45 -17.94
N PHE A 207 -1.85 -9.15 -18.28
CA PHE A 207 -0.86 -8.26 -17.68
C PHE A 207 -1.09 -8.10 -16.17
N THR A 208 -2.33 -7.85 -15.74
CA THR A 208 -2.68 -7.74 -14.32
C THR A 208 -2.38 -9.02 -13.55
N GLU A 209 -2.74 -10.19 -14.08
CA GLU A 209 -2.46 -11.49 -13.44
C GLU A 209 -0.96 -11.75 -13.30
N ARG A 210 -0.16 -11.42 -14.32
CA ARG A 210 1.30 -11.56 -14.27
C ARG A 210 1.93 -10.60 -13.26
N LEU A 211 1.45 -9.36 -13.20
CA LEU A 211 1.88 -8.39 -12.20
C LEU A 211 1.59 -8.91 -10.79
N ASP A 212 0.34 -9.36 -10.54
CA ASP A 212 -0.11 -9.93 -9.27
C ASP A 212 0.79 -11.11 -8.83
N ALA A 213 1.05 -12.04 -9.76
CA ALA A 213 1.89 -13.20 -9.50
C ALA A 213 3.36 -12.84 -9.22
N ALA A 214 3.93 -11.88 -9.96
CA ALA A 214 5.31 -11.44 -9.79
C ALA A 214 5.52 -10.73 -8.45
N VAL A 215 4.62 -9.81 -8.09
CA VAL A 215 4.65 -9.12 -6.79
C VAL A 215 4.47 -10.14 -5.65
N GLY A 216 3.58 -11.12 -5.83
CA GLY A 216 3.40 -12.21 -4.86
C GLY A 216 4.61 -13.13 -4.73
N PHE A 217 5.41 -13.30 -5.79
CA PHE A 217 6.68 -14.02 -5.70
C PHE A 217 7.69 -13.27 -4.83
N ALA A 218 7.88 -11.97 -5.05
CA ALA A 218 8.73 -11.14 -4.20
C ALA A 218 8.28 -11.17 -2.72
N GLY A 219 6.95 -11.07 -2.48
CA GLY A 219 6.38 -11.15 -1.13
C GLY A 219 6.70 -12.45 -0.39
N ARG A 220 6.80 -13.59 -1.10
CA ARG A 220 7.23 -14.86 -0.48
C ARG A 220 8.68 -14.83 -0.02
N MET A 221 9.56 -14.16 -0.77
CA MET A 221 10.96 -14.02 -0.40
C MET A 221 11.13 -13.08 0.80
N LEU A 222 10.39 -11.97 0.83
CA LEU A 222 10.40 -11.00 1.93
C LEU A 222 9.99 -11.64 3.28
N LEU A 223 9.09 -12.63 3.24
CA LEU A 223 8.56 -13.32 4.42
C LEU A 223 9.33 -14.61 4.76
N THR A 224 10.55 -14.77 4.26
CA THR A 224 11.42 -15.90 4.64
C THR A 224 11.68 -15.85 6.15
N PRO A 225 11.28 -16.87 6.93
CA PRO A 225 11.51 -16.86 8.37
C PRO A 225 13.01 -16.79 8.68
N LEU A 226 13.38 -15.91 9.60
CA LEU A 226 14.75 -15.80 10.08
C LEU A 226 14.91 -16.65 11.35
N PRO A 227 16.04 -17.37 11.50
CA PRO A 227 16.35 -18.01 12.78
C PRO A 227 16.51 -16.96 13.88
N ASP A 228 16.23 -17.37 15.11
CA ASP A 228 16.48 -16.54 16.30
C ASP A 228 17.98 -16.35 16.57
#